data_AF-A0A1G7CY84-F1
#
_entry.id   AF-A0A1G7CY84-F1
#
_cell.length_a   1.000
_cell.length_b   1.000
_cell.length_c   1.000
_cell.angle_alpha   90.00
_cell.angle_beta   90.00
_cell.angle_gamma   90.00
#
_symmetry.space_group_name_H-M   'P 1'
#
loop_
_entity.id
_entity.type
_entity.pdbx_description
1 polymer ?
#
loop_
_entity_poly.entity_id
_entity_poly.type
_entity_poly.pdbx_seq_one_letter_code
_entity_poly.pdbx_strand_id
1 'polypeptide(L)'
;MKHLLLCLLIFLPLPALSADRVALVIGISEYEAIPPLKNTLNDAEAIARTLERIGFDVTQLSDPGGDAIREELSRFSFRAETADLALIYFAGHGVEVQGENFLIPADAQVASNRDIQAQSVSLKDFLASVDRARKMRIVILDSCRDNPFGDSLASDTETTGTAASDAARSVGQGLAAPSPDRGTLVAYAAKDGNVALDGAGENSPFALALIDKMDDPGLEISLMFRQVRDEVLRLTENRQEPHTYGSLSGVPFFLAGGGSATDAPGGKAKLAWSALRPDDEAQFRQLAAEGDTRSLLGLAFMHLNPNEDRFDPVEAARLLERAANAGSAEAQYELAIQYETGRGVAADQVRALELYRQSAAQDFPDAINDLGFFHYHGMMGLPSDSAKALALFERAADLRHPQAMYNFAALIDDGLIPGKGPKEAAQYLYQALRVGNQDVLKILTEHPETLKPATRRALQEELKRFDLYQGTIDGDFGPGTQRGLRRAYGLES
;
A
#
# COMPACT_ATOMS: atom_id res chain seq x y z
N MET A 1 20.55 32.01 56.21
CA MET A 1 20.18 30.61 55.85
C MET A 1 19.70 30.60 54.42
N LYS A 2 20.24 29.66 53.65
CA LYS A 2 20.11 29.50 52.20
C LYS A 2 18.69 29.06 51.82
N HIS A 3 18.10 29.66 50.78
CA HIS A 3 17.11 28.97 49.95
C HIS A 3 17.51 29.12 48.48
N LEU A 4 18.32 28.15 48.04
CA LEU A 4 18.63 27.89 46.64
C LEU A 4 17.41 27.19 46.04
N LEU A 5 16.68 27.89 45.17
CA LEU A 5 15.54 27.32 44.45
C LEU A 5 16.09 26.44 43.32
N LEU A 6 16.12 25.13 43.55
CA LEU A 6 16.50 24.12 42.57
C LEU A 6 15.33 23.93 41.58
N CYS A 7 15.40 24.55 40.41
CA CYS A 7 14.50 24.26 39.30
C CYS A 7 14.81 22.86 38.77
N LEU A 8 14.00 21.88 39.17
CA LEU A 8 13.99 20.54 38.59
C LEU A 8 13.35 20.62 37.19
N LEU A 9 14.17 20.62 36.14
CA LEU A 9 13.72 20.41 34.77
C LEU A 9 13.25 18.97 34.64
N ILE A 10 11.93 18.76 34.73
CA ILE A 10 11.29 17.49 34.37
C ILE A 10 11.31 17.43 32.84
N PHE A 11 12.18 16.59 32.27
CA PHE A 11 12.04 16.14 30.89
C PHE A 11 10.78 15.29 30.81
N LEU A 12 9.67 15.89 30.38
CA LEU A 12 8.52 15.13 29.89
C LEU A 12 8.96 14.49 28.56
N PRO A 13 8.87 13.15 28.40
CA PRO A 13 9.02 12.57 27.08
C PRO A 13 7.92 13.17 26.21
N LEU A 14 8.30 13.75 25.06
CA LEU A 14 7.35 14.07 24.03
C LEU A 14 6.61 12.77 23.68
N PRO A 15 5.26 12.75 23.63
CA PRO A 15 4.58 11.58 23.08
C PRO A 15 5.14 11.37 21.67
N ALA A 16 5.63 10.16 21.40
CA ALA A 16 5.91 9.78 20.03
C ALA A 16 4.59 9.95 19.27
N LEU A 17 4.59 10.78 18.23
CA LEU A 17 3.46 10.75 17.31
C LEU A 17 3.41 9.33 16.75
N SER A 18 2.27 8.64 16.91
CA SER A 18 1.99 7.44 16.13
C SER A 18 2.29 7.78 14.68
N ALA A 19 3.32 7.15 14.11
CA ALA A 19 3.79 7.56 12.81
C ALA A 19 2.78 7.08 11.76
N ASP A 20 2.03 8.02 11.19
CA ASP A 20 1.20 7.78 9.99
C ASP A 20 2.04 7.19 8.83
N ARG A 21 3.37 7.23 8.93
CA ARG A 21 4.33 6.80 7.92
C ARG A 21 5.38 5.92 8.59
N VAL A 22 5.45 4.65 8.21
CA VAL A 22 6.48 3.72 8.68
C VAL A 22 7.36 3.28 7.53
N ALA A 23 8.65 3.13 7.76
CA ALA A 23 9.57 2.57 6.77
C ALA A 23 10.51 1.52 7.34
N LEU A 24 10.83 0.53 6.50
CA LEU A 24 11.90 -0.44 6.74
C LEU A 24 12.95 -0.26 5.65
N VAL A 25 14.19 0.03 6.06
CA VAL A 25 15.31 0.27 5.15
C VAL A 25 16.37 -0.80 5.39
N ILE A 26 16.65 -1.59 4.36
CA ILE A 26 17.59 -2.71 4.43
C ILE A 26 18.72 -2.46 3.45
N GLY A 27 19.95 -2.41 3.96
CA GLY A 27 21.16 -2.36 3.15
C GLY A 27 22.01 -3.59 3.41
N ILE A 28 22.49 -4.24 2.34
CA ILE A 28 23.42 -5.37 2.44
C ILE A 28 24.61 -5.10 1.51
N SER A 29 25.78 -4.91 2.09
CA SER A 29 27.07 -4.74 1.40
C SER A 29 27.96 -5.96 1.56
N GLU A 30 28.01 -6.54 2.75
CA GLU A 30 28.93 -7.63 3.08
C GLU A 30 28.16 -8.95 3.07
N TYR A 31 28.66 -9.90 2.28
CA TYR A 31 28.06 -11.22 2.12
C TYR A 31 29.07 -12.30 2.49
N GLU A 32 28.63 -13.34 3.18
CA GLU A 32 29.52 -14.45 3.56
C GLU A 32 30.04 -15.25 2.36
N ALA A 33 29.20 -15.41 1.33
CA ALA A 33 29.46 -16.30 0.19
C ALA A 33 29.46 -15.61 -1.19
N ILE A 34 29.20 -14.30 -1.25
CA ILE A 34 28.90 -13.56 -2.49
C ILE A 34 29.79 -12.32 -2.58
N PRO A 35 30.16 -11.84 -3.78
CA PRO A 35 30.89 -10.59 -3.89
C PRO A 35 30.18 -9.40 -3.20
N PRO A 36 30.92 -8.59 -2.42
CA PRO A 36 30.35 -7.45 -1.72
C PRO A 36 29.93 -6.33 -2.68
N LEU A 37 28.97 -5.52 -2.23
CA LEU A 37 28.52 -4.31 -2.92
C LEU A 37 29.01 -3.10 -2.14
N LYS A 38 29.53 -2.08 -2.84
CA LYS A 38 30.27 -1.01 -2.17
C LYS A 38 29.35 0.06 -1.57
N ASN A 39 28.28 0.41 -2.27
CA ASN A 39 27.49 1.59 -1.93
C ASN A 39 26.16 1.29 -1.23
N THR A 40 25.70 0.04 -1.21
CA THR A 40 24.37 -0.33 -0.68
C THR A 40 24.10 0.11 0.76
N LEU A 41 25.09 0.07 1.65
CA LEU A 41 24.93 0.60 3.01
C LEU A 41 24.85 2.13 3.04
N ASN A 42 25.64 2.82 2.20
CA ASN A 42 25.56 4.28 2.08
C ASN A 42 24.19 4.71 1.54
N ASP A 43 23.70 3.99 0.53
CA ASP A 43 22.38 4.21 -0.07
C ASP A 43 21.28 4.03 0.98
N ALA A 44 21.31 2.91 1.72
CA ALA A 44 20.36 2.64 2.81
C ALA A 44 20.40 3.73 3.88
N GLU A 45 21.59 4.15 4.34
CA GLU A 45 21.72 5.20 5.36
C GLU A 45 21.22 6.57 4.85
N ALA A 46 21.51 6.92 3.60
CA ALA A 46 21.07 8.18 2.99
C ALA A 46 19.55 8.21 2.75
N ILE A 47 18.96 7.10 2.33
CA ILE A 47 17.52 6.94 2.19
C ILE A 47 16.82 6.99 3.55
N ALA A 48 17.34 6.29 4.56
CA ALA A 48 16.80 6.31 5.92
C ALA A 48 16.73 7.74 6.47
N ARG A 49 17.84 8.49 6.40
CA ARG A 49 17.87 9.91 6.82
C ARG A 49 16.87 10.79 6.05
N THR A 50 16.70 10.53 4.77
CA THR A 50 15.74 11.28 3.93
C THR A 50 14.31 10.98 4.34
N LEU A 51 13.98 9.70 4.57
CA LEU A 51 12.68 9.25 5.05
C LEU A 51 12.33 9.84 6.44
N GLU A 52 13.27 9.79 7.38
CA GLU A 52 13.10 10.40 8.71
C GLU A 52 12.79 11.89 8.61
N ARG A 53 13.51 12.61 7.75
CA ARG A 53 13.34 14.06 7.54
C ARG A 53 11.98 14.43 6.95
N ILE A 54 11.41 13.57 6.11
CA ILE A 54 10.06 13.75 5.55
C ILE A 54 8.96 13.10 6.41
N GLY A 55 9.30 12.66 7.63
CA GLY A 55 8.34 12.28 8.68
C GLY A 55 8.00 10.80 8.76
N PHE A 56 8.83 9.91 8.22
CA PHE A 56 8.70 8.47 8.47
C PHE A 56 9.34 8.07 9.80
N ASP A 57 8.72 7.11 10.47
CA ASP A 57 9.35 6.32 11.54
C ASP A 57 10.08 5.13 10.89
N VAL A 58 11.41 5.21 10.87
CA VAL A 58 12.29 4.33 10.10
C VAL A 58 12.92 3.27 11.00
N THR A 59 12.77 2.00 10.63
CA THR A 59 13.65 0.93 11.10
C THR A 59 14.72 0.66 10.04
N GLN A 60 15.99 0.63 10.43
CA GLN A 60 17.10 0.30 9.53
C GLN A 60 17.76 -1.03 9.92
N LEU A 61 18.08 -1.86 8.92
CA LEU A 61 18.91 -3.06 9.06
C LEU A 61 20.14 -2.95 8.15
N SER A 62 21.32 -3.28 8.68
CA SER A 62 22.60 -3.28 7.95
C SER A 62 23.21 -4.68 8.00
N ASP A 63 23.48 -5.24 6.81
CA ASP A 63 23.94 -6.62 6.61
C ASP A 63 23.16 -7.70 7.41
N PRO A 64 21.81 -7.67 7.46
CA PRO A 64 21.06 -8.66 8.21
C PRO A 64 21.12 -10.06 7.57
N GLY A 65 21.11 -11.08 8.42
CA GLY A 65 20.82 -12.46 8.01
C GLY A 65 19.34 -12.73 7.75
N GLY A 66 19.03 -13.86 7.13
CA GLY A 66 17.67 -14.17 6.65
C GLY A 66 16.61 -14.22 7.76
N ASP A 67 16.95 -14.76 8.93
CA ASP A 67 16.05 -14.82 10.08
C ASP A 67 15.71 -13.43 10.62
N ALA A 68 16.70 -12.54 10.69
CA ALA A 68 16.51 -11.17 11.16
C ALA A 68 15.60 -10.37 10.22
N ILE A 69 15.75 -10.54 8.90
CA ILE A 69 14.85 -9.93 7.90
C ILE A 69 13.41 -10.43 8.10
N ARG A 70 13.20 -11.74 8.21
CA ARG A 70 11.84 -12.31 8.39
C ARG A 70 11.18 -11.86 9.70
N GLU A 71 11.95 -11.79 10.79
CA GLU A 71 11.45 -11.27 12.06
C GLU A 71 11.04 -9.79 11.96
N GLU A 72 11.87 -8.96 11.32
CA GLU A 72 11.55 -7.54 11.13
C GLU A 72 10.37 -7.34 10.18
N LEU A 73 10.24 -8.10 9.09
CA LEU A 73 9.06 -8.04 8.22
C LEU A 73 7.76 -8.36 8.97
N SER A 74 7.80 -9.32 9.90
CA SER A 74 6.65 -9.63 10.77
C SER A 74 6.29 -8.46 11.69
N ARG A 75 7.28 -7.86 12.35
CA ARG A 75 7.08 -6.67 13.21
C ARG A 75 6.61 -5.46 12.42
N PHE A 76 7.19 -5.23 11.24
CA PHE A 76 6.83 -4.17 10.32
C PHE A 76 5.40 -4.34 9.80
N SER A 77 4.98 -5.56 9.47
CA SER A 77 3.62 -5.87 9.03
C SER A 77 2.56 -5.45 10.05
N PHE A 78 2.81 -5.74 11.33
CA PHE A 78 1.92 -5.32 12.40
C PHE A 78 1.84 -3.79 12.53
N ARG A 79 2.96 -3.07 12.43
CA ARG A 79 2.99 -1.60 12.46
C ARG A 79 2.29 -0.98 11.25
N ALA A 80 2.49 -1.56 10.07
CA ALA A 80 1.89 -1.12 8.81
C ALA A 80 0.37 -1.13 8.86
N GLU A 81 -0.29 -2.03 9.62
CA GLU A 81 -1.76 -2.08 9.66
C GLU A 81 -2.43 -0.78 10.14
N THR A 82 -1.72 0.06 10.90
CA THR A 82 -2.22 1.37 11.36
C THR A 82 -1.61 2.57 10.65
N ALA A 83 -0.60 2.34 9.82
CA ALA A 83 0.05 3.41 9.09
C ALA A 83 -0.75 3.78 7.83
N ASP A 84 -0.77 5.06 7.50
CA ASP A 84 -1.23 5.53 6.21
C ASP A 84 -0.27 5.08 5.10
N LEU A 85 1.03 5.10 5.39
CA LEU A 85 2.10 4.66 4.50
C LEU A 85 2.96 3.60 5.13
N ALA A 86 3.20 2.54 4.37
CA ALA A 86 4.29 1.60 4.62
C ALA A 86 5.24 1.61 3.42
N LEU A 87 6.52 1.87 3.67
CA LEU A 87 7.57 1.84 2.66
C LEU A 87 8.67 0.86 3.04
N ILE A 88 9.09 0.01 2.11
CA ILE A 88 10.30 -0.79 2.25
C ILE A 88 11.29 -0.36 1.18
N TYR A 89 12.52 -0.07 1.59
CA TYR A 89 13.65 0.13 0.70
C TYR A 89 14.65 -1.01 0.93
N PHE A 90 15.07 -1.67 -0.15
CA PHE A 90 16.09 -2.70 -0.12
C PHE A 90 17.21 -2.36 -1.10
N ALA A 91 18.45 -2.31 -0.60
CA ALA A 91 19.67 -2.21 -1.41
C ALA A 91 20.56 -3.43 -1.18
N GLY A 92 20.84 -4.20 -2.23
CA GLY A 92 21.56 -5.47 -2.15
C GLY A 92 21.39 -6.36 -3.39
N HIS A 93 21.88 -7.59 -3.35
CA HIS A 93 21.67 -8.58 -4.41
C HIS A 93 20.23 -9.09 -4.45
N GLY A 94 19.67 -9.16 -5.66
CA GLY A 94 18.38 -9.77 -5.94
C GLY A 94 18.46 -10.70 -7.15
N VAL A 95 17.73 -11.81 -7.12
CA VAL A 95 17.74 -12.83 -8.19
C VAL A 95 16.33 -13.34 -8.49
N GLU A 96 16.06 -13.70 -9.74
CA GLU A 96 14.86 -14.45 -10.13
C GLU A 96 15.14 -15.94 -10.24
N VAL A 97 14.30 -16.74 -9.57
CA VAL A 97 14.28 -18.19 -9.72
C VAL A 97 12.85 -18.62 -10.07
N GLN A 98 12.67 -19.18 -11.28
CA GLN A 98 11.38 -19.69 -11.76
C GLN A 98 10.23 -18.66 -11.74
N GLY A 99 10.51 -17.40 -12.11
CA GLY A 99 9.50 -16.33 -12.13
C GLY A 99 9.24 -15.70 -10.77
N GLU A 100 10.02 -16.05 -9.73
CA GLU A 100 9.91 -15.47 -8.39
C GLU A 100 11.19 -14.72 -8.00
N ASN A 101 10.97 -13.54 -7.40
CA ASN A 101 12.02 -12.63 -6.98
C ASN A 101 12.45 -12.93 -5.55
N PHE A 102 13.76 -13.13 -5.37
CA PHE A 102 14.39 -13.33 -4.08
C PHE A 102 15.42 -12.25 -3.82
N LEU A 103 15.45 -11.76 -2.59
CA LEU A 103 16.42 -10.82 -2.07
C LEU A 103 17.37 -11.59 -1.15
N ILE A 104 18.67 -11.44 -1.39
CA ILE A 104 19.69 -12.28 -0.78
C ILE A 104 20.17 -11.68 0.56
N PRO A 105 20.02 -12.39 1.69
CA PRO A 105 20.57 -11.99 2.99
C PRO A 105 22.11 -12.06 3.06
N ALA A 106 22.70 -11.41 4.06
CA ALA A 106 24.16 -11.39 4.26
C ALA A 106 24.76 -12.78 4.55
N ASP A 107 24.01 -13.63 5.27
CA ASP A 107 24.41 -14.97 5.71
C ASP A 107 24.03 -16.09 4.72
N ALA A 108 23.51 -15.73 3.54
CA ALA A 108 23.05 -16.71 2.57
C ALA A 108 24.22 -17.48 1.95
N GLN A 109 24.20 -18.80 2.10
CA GLN A 109 25.17 -19.71 1.49
C GLN A 109 24.54 -20.36 0.26
N VAL A 110 24.62 -19.65 -0.86
CA VAL A 110 23.99 -20.07 -2.11
C VAL A 110 24.98 -20.87 -2.96
N ALA A 111 24.71 -22.16 -3.11
CA ALA A 111 25.45 -23.05 -4.02
C ALA A 111 24.55 -23.64 -5.13
N SER A 112 23.23 -23.58 -4.97
CA SER A 112 22.22 -24.11 -5.90
C SER A 112 20.99 -23.18 -5.96
N ASN A 113 20.13 -23.33 -6.99
CA ASN A 113 18.84 -22.63 -7.03
C ASN A 113 17.92 -22.99 -5.84
N ARG A 114 18.08 -24.21 -5.28
CA ARG A 114 17.34 -24.65 -4.10
C ARG A 114 17.78 -23.89 -2.85
N ASP A 115 19.06 -23.55 -2.75
CA ASP A 115 19.59 -22.75 -1.64
C ASP A 115 19.06 -21.32 -1.69
N ILE A 116 18.94 -20.73 -2.88
CA ILE A 116 18.29 -19.42 -3.06
C ILE A 116 16.89 -19.45 -2.46
N GLN A 117 16.06 -20.42 -2.86
CA GLN A 117 14.68 -20.52 -2.38
C GLN A 117 14.59 -20.80 -0.86
N ALA A 118 15.54 -21.56 -0.30
CA ALA A 118 15.52 -21.95 1.11
C ALA A 118 16.08 -20.88 2.06
N GLN A 119 17.05 -20.09 1.60
CA GLN A 119 17.82 -19.18 2.46
C GLN A 119 17.52 -17.70 2.20
N SER A 120 16.90 -17.36 1.06
CA SER A 120 16.58 -15.97 0.71
C SER A 120 15.19 -15.56 1.20
N VAL A 121 14.84 -14.28 1.02
CA VAL A 121 13.51 -13.75 1.32
C VAL A 121 12.83 -13.33 0.03
N SER A 122 11.56 -13.69 -0.16
CA SER A 122 10.86 -13.42 -1.41
C SER A 122 10.32 -12.00 -1.46
N LEU A 123 10.16 -11.43 -2.66
CA LEU A 123 9.43 -10.17 -2.83
C LEU A 123 7.97 -10.29 -2.34
N LYS A 124 7.37 -11.48 -2.40
CA LYS A 124 6.03 -11.71 -1.87
C LYS A 124 5.98 -11.46 -0.36
N ASP A 125 7.02 -11.85 0.39
CA ASP A 125 7.11 -11.58 1.83
C ASP A 125 7.18 -10.07 2.12
N PHE A 126 7.93 -9.33 1.31
CA PHE A 126 8.00 -7.88 1.38
C PHE A 126 6.63 -7.24 1.08
N LEU A 127 5.96 -7.66 0.00
CA LEU A 127 4.63 -7.18 -0.36
C LEU A 127 3.59 -7.51 0.72
N ALA A 128 3.62 -8.72 1.28
CA ALA A 128 2.73 -9.13 2.37
C ALA A 128 2.94 -8.28 3.63
N SER A 129 4.17 -7.83 3.89
CA SER A 129 4.45 -6.99 5.05
C SER A 129 3.91 -5.55 4.91
N VAL A 130 3.82 -5.01 3.69
CA VAL A 130 3.21 -3.68 3.47
C VAL A 130 1.70 -3.74 3.22
N ASP A 131 1.15 -4.90 2.85
CA ASP A 131 -0.25 -5.08 2.38
C ASP A 131 -1.30 -4.42 3.28
N ARG A 132 -1.04 -4.33 4.59
CA ARG A 132 -2.01 -3.79 5.52
C ARG A 132 -2.01 -2.29 5.75
N ALA A 133 -1.09 -1.54 5.14
CA ALA A 133 -1.16 -0.07 5.16
C ALA A 133 -2.50 0.46 4.59
N ARG A 134 -2.95 1.59 5.15
CA ARG A 134 -4.29 2.14 4.90
C ARG A 134 -4.40 2.82 3.55
N LYS A 135 -3.37 3.55 3.12
CA LYS A 135 -3.43 4.41 1.93
C LYS A 135 -2.43 3.96 0.87
N MET A 136 -1.16 3.79 1.23
CA MET A 136 -0.10 3.53 0.27
C MET A 136 0.92 2.50 0.76
N ARG A 137 1.34 1.65 -0.17
CA ARG A 137 2.26 0.54 0.08
C ARG A 137 3.35 0.62 -0.97
N ILE A 138 4.59 0.76 -0.54
CA ILE A 138 5.69 1.02 -1.46
C ILE A 138 6.80 0.02 -1.15
N VAL A 139 7.27 -0.69 -2.17
CA VAL A 139 8.50 -1.50 -2.09
C VAL A 139 9.46 -1.00 -3.16
N ILE A 140 10.63 -0.54 -2.74
CA ILE A 140 11.68 -0.03 -3.61
C ILE A 140 12.85 -1.00 -3.56
N LEU A 141 13.23 -1.53 -4.71
CA LEU A 141 14.31 -2.49 -4.88
C LEU A 141 15.46 -1.83 -5.64
N ASP A 142 16.46 -1.36 -4.89
CA ASP A 142 17.76 -0.94 -5.43
C ASP A 142 18.73 -2.12 -5.47
N SER A 143 18.35 -3.13 -6.25
CA SER A 143 19.12 -4.35 -6.39
C SER A 143 19.78 -4.43 -7.75
N CYS A 144 21.06 -4.79 -7.77
CA CYS A 144 21.72 -5.28 -8.97
C CYS A 144 20.95 -6.52 -9.47
N ARG A 145 20.51 -6.48 -10.73
CA ARG A 145 19.80 -7.58 -11.41
C ARG A 145 20.76 -8.58 -12.05
N ASP A 146 22.07 -8.35 -11.98
CA ASP A 146 23.05 -9.34 -12.40
C ASP A 146 23.06 -10.49 -11.41
N ASN A 147 22.82 -11.71 -11.89
CA ASN A 147 22.90 -12.91 -11.07
C ASN A 147 24.33 -13.03 -10.51
N PRO A 148 24.55 -12.84 -9.20
CA PRO A 148 25.89 -12.83 -8.62
C PRO A 148 26.54 -14.22 -8.63
N PHE A 149 25.79 -15.25 -9.02
CA PHE A 149 26.22 -16.64 -9.10
C PHE A 149 26.55 -17.11 -10.53
N GLY A 150 26.29 -16.28 -11.56
CA GLY A 150 26.54 -16.58 -12.98
C GLY A 150 25.82 -17.83 -13.53
N ASP A 151 26.27 -18.32 -14.69
CA ASP A 151 25.75 -19.53 -15.37
C ASP A 151 26.01 -20.84 -14.59
N SER A 152 26.77 -20.79 -13.49
CA SER A 152 27.21 -21.97 -12.74
C SER A 152 26.04 -22.78 -12.13
N LEU A 153 24.94 -22.10 -11.78
CA LEU A 153 23.72 -22.69 -11.20
C LEU A 153 22.77 -23.31 -12.23
N ALA A 154 22.96 -23.08 -13.53
CA ALA A 154 22.13 -23.66 -14.59
C ALA A 154 22.35 -25.18 -14.79
N SER A 155 23.38 -25.73 -14.14
CA SER A 155 23.88 -27.09 -14.39
C SER A 155 23.26 -28.18 -13.51
N ASP A 156 22.48 -27.83 -12.47
CA ASP A 156 21.90 -28.79 -11.52
C ASP A 156 20.64 -29.53 -12.04
N THR A 157 20.40 -29.49 -13.35
CA THR A 157 19.39 -30.36 -13.96
C THR A 157 20.03 -31.72 -14.22
N GLU A 158 19.80 -32.66 -13.30
CA GLU A 158 20.24 -34.06 -13.41
C GLU A 158 20.03 -34.60 -14.83
N THR A 159 21.15 -34.97 -15.46
CA THR A 159 21.20 -35.83 -16.63
C THR A 159 20.53 -37.18 -16.34
N THR A 160 19.24 -37.30 -16.63
CA THR A 160 18.61 -38.57 -17.01
C THR A 160 17.91 -38.38 -18.35
N GLY A 161 18.47 -39.01 -19.38
CA GLY A 161 18.15 -38.71 -20.77
C GLY A 161 16.73 -39.08 -21.20
N THR A 162 16.16 -38.29 -22.12
CA THR A 162 15.84 -38.72 -23.49
C THR A 162 15.36 -37.50 -24.29
N ALA A 163 15.73 -37.48 -25.57
CA ALA A 163 15.55 -36.34 -26.47
C ALA A 163 14.08 -35.96 -26.69
N ALA A 164 13.79 -34.66 -26.53
CA ALA A 164 12.93 -33.79 -27.35
C ALA A 164 12.19 -32.76 -26.48
N SER A 165 12.75 -31.55 -26.36
CA SER A 165 12.05 -30.27 -26.54
C SER A 165 12.95 -29.11 -26.08
N ASP A 166 13.14 -28.15 -26.99
CA ASP A 166 13.78 -26.86 -26.78
C ASP A 166 13.03 -26.02 -25.73
N ALA A 167 13.33 -26.26 -24.46
CA ALA A 167 13.02 -25.35 -23.36
C ALA A 167 14.17 -25.41 -22.36
N ALA A 168 15.34 -24.91 -22.77
CA ALA A 168 16.32 -24.43 -21.81
C ALA A 168 15.63 -23.36 -20.96
N ARG A 169 15.14 -23.74 -19.78
CA ARG A 169 14.64 -22.79 -18.77
C ARG A 169 15.85 -22.03 -18.26
N SER A 170 16.11 -20.90 -18.91
CA SER A 170 17.07 -19.90 -18.46
C SER A 170 16.73 -19.48 -17.04
N VAL A 171 17.73 -19.50 -16.16
CA VAL A 171 17.73 -18.61 -15.00
C VAL A 171 17.53 -17.19 -15.55
N GLY A 172 16.50 -16.50 -15.09
CA GLY A 172 16.15 -15.17 -15.58
C GLY A 172 17.30 -14.20 -15.35
N GLN A 173 17.61 -13.37 -16.35
CA GLN A 173 18.71 -12.40 -16.33
C GLN A 173 18.33 -11.13 -15.53
N GLY A 174 17.68 -11.30 -14.36
CA GLY A 174 17.16 -10.20 -13.55
C GLY A 174 16.05 -10.61 -12.58
N LEU A 175 15.21 -9.66 -12.15
CA LEU A 175 14.02 -9.88 -11.30
C LEU A 175 12.74 -9.90 -12.16
N ALA A 176 11.86 -10.89 -11.98
CA ALA A 176 10.56 -10.95 -12.64
C ALA A 176 9.71 -9.68 -12.41
N ALA A 177 8.88 -9.31 -13.38
CA ALA A 177 7.90 -8.25 -13.22
C ALA A 177 6.85 -8.65 -12.16
N PRO A 178 6.64 -7.85 -11.09
CA PRO A 178 5.62 -8.15 -10.09
C PRO A 178 4.23 -7.73 -10.57
N SER A 179 3.21 -8.39 -10.01
CA SER A 179 1.81 -8.02 -10.19
C SER A 179 1.21 -7.66 -8.82
N PRO A 180 1.56 -6.50 -8.24
CA PRO A 180 1.11 -6.14 -6.89
C PRO A 180 -0.37 -5.72 -6.89
N ASP A 181 -1.02 -5.86 -5.74
CA ASP A 181 -2.41 -5.46 -5.54
C ASP A 181 -2.61 -3.94 -5.70
N ARG A 182 -3.87 -3.53 -5.87
CA ARG A 182 -4.21 -2.11 -6.00
C ARG A 182 -3.80 -1.31 -4.77
N GLY A 183 -3.24 -0.12 -5.00
CA GLY A 183 -2.68 0.73 -3.94
C GLY A 183 -1.27 0.35 -3.51
N THR A 184 -0.66 -0.62 -4.19
CA THR A 184 0.73 -1.04 -3.99
C THR A 184 1.58 -0.67 -5.18
N LEU A 185 2.73 -0.05 -4.90
CA LEU A 185 3.73 0.35 -5.87
C LEU A 185 5.02 -0.43 -5.63
N VAL A 186 5.56 -1.05 -6.68
CA VAL A 186 6.90 -1.63 -6.66
C VAL A 186 7.80 -0.89 -7.62
N ALA A 187 8.88 -0.30 -7.12
CA ALA A 187 9.87 0.41 -7.92
C ALA A 187 11.16 -0.40 -7.98
N TYR A 188 11.68 -0.62 -9.19
CA TYR A 188 13.00 -1.21 -9.42
C TYR A 188 13.96 -0.14 -9.91
N ALA A 189 15.20 -0.21 -9.42
CA ALA A 189 16.28 0.64 -9.91
C ALA A 189 16.62 0.42 -11.39
N ALA A 190 16.28 -0.74 -11.95
CA ALA A 190 16.42 -1.05 -13.38
C ALA A 190 15.24 -1.88 -13.90
N LYS A 191 14.81 -1.62 -15.14
CA LYS A 191 13.82 -2.40 -15.88
C LYS A 191 14.34 -3.80 -16.19
N ASP A 192 13.44 -4.65 -16.67
CA ASP A 192 13.81 -6.01 -17.06
C ASP A 192 14.89 -6.05 -18.15
N GLY A 193 15.85 -6.96 -18.00
CA GLY A 193 17.03 -7.07 -18.86
C GLY A 193 18.09 -5.96 -18.72
N ASN A 194 17.95 -5.02 -17.77
CA ASN A 194 18.94 -3.99 -17.47
C ASN A 194 19.58 -4.17 -16.08
N VAL A 195 20.81 -3.67 -15.95
CA VAL A 195 21.61 -3.73 -14.72
C VAL A 195 21.42 -2.44 -13.92
N ALA A 196 21.14 -2.58 -12.62
CA ALA A 196 21.22 -1.45 -11.69
C ALA A 196 22.70 -1.22 -11.33
N LEU A 197 23.18 0.01 -11.48
CA LEU A 197 24.58 0.35 -11.26
C LEU A 197 24.80 0.73 -9.80
N ASP A 198 25.73 0.08 -9.11
CA ASP A 198 26.20 0.47 -7.77
C ASP A 198 26.80 1.89 -7.77
N GLY A 199 27.34 2.33 -8.91
CA GLY A 199 27.91 3.67 -9.09
C GLY A 199 29.38 3.77 -8.69
N ALA A 200 30.04 4.86 -9.12
CA ALA A 200 31.45 5.12 -8.81
C ALA A 200 31.63 6.12 -7.64
N GLY A 201 30.56 6.78 -7.23
CA GLY A 201 30.52 7.78 -6.15
C GLY A 201 30.28 7.15 -4.77
N GLU A 202 29.71 7.95 -3.86
CA GLU A 202 29.33 7.51 -2.51
C GLU A 202 28.03 6.69 -2.50
N ASN A 203 27.11 6.99 -3.42
CA ASN A 203 25.79 6.37 -3.53
C ASN A 203 25.51 5.95 -4.99
N SER A 204 24.57 5.02 -5.18
CA SER A 204 24.08 4.58 -6.49
C SER A 204 23.38 5.73 -7.23
N PRO A 205 23.39 5.74 -8.58
CA PRO A 205 22.66 6.74 -9.36
C PRO A 205 21.15 6.74 -9.05
N PHE A 206 20.59 5.57 -8.73
CA PHE A 206 19.18 5.44 -8.38
C PHE A 206 18.90 6.03 -7.00
N ALA A 207 19.69 5.69 -5.98
CA ALA A 207 19.56 6.27 -4.64
C ALA A 207 19.71 7.80 -4.66
N LEU A 208 20.69 8.32 -5.41
CA LEU A 208 20.89 9.78 -5.57
C LEU A 208 19.66 10.47 -6.16
N ALA A 209 19.14 9.94 -7.27
CA ALA A 209 17.95 10.50 -7.92
C ALA A 209 16.72 10.39 -7.01
N LEU A 210 16.57 9.27 -6.30
CA LEU A 210 15.46 9.04 -5.39
C LEU A 210 15.49 9.99 -4.20
N ILE A 211 16.65 10.20 -3.57
CA ILE A 211 16.84 11.15 -2.45
C ILE A 211 16.46 12.57 -2.87
N ASP A 212 16.92 13.01 -4.04
CA ASP A 212 16.62 14.35 -4.57
C ASP A 212 15.11 14.58 -4.75
N LYS A 213 14.39 13.58 -5.29
CA LYS A 213 12.96 13.72 -5.58
C LYS A 213 12.04 13.44 -4.38
N MET A 214 12.42 12.55 -3.47
CA MET A 214 11.62 12.23 -2.29
C MET A 214 11.44 13.42 -1.35
N ASP A 215 12.38 14.35 -1.38
CA ASP A 215 12.38 15.53 -0.55
C ASP A 215 11.66 16.74 -1.18
N ASP A 216 11.25 16.66 -2.45
CA ASP A 216 10.52 17.74 -3.12
C ASP A 216 9.08 17.85 -2.56
N PRO A 217 8.75 18.88 -1.77
CA PRO A 217 7.46 18.97 -1.11
C PRO A 217 6.34 19.16 -2.15
N GLY A 218 5.30 18.33 -2.05
CA GLY A 218 4.15 18.42 -2.95
C GLY A 218 4.38 17.83 -4.34
N LEU A 219 5.49 17.11 -4.57
CA LEU A 219 5.67 16.32 -5.79
C LEU A 219 4.86 15.02 -5.70
N GLU A 220 3.91 14.87 -6.62
CA GLU A 220 3.05 13.68 -6.68
C GLU A 220 3.89 12.43 -7.02
N ILE A 221 3.62 11.31 -6.32
CA ILE A 221 4.48 10.12 -6.34
C ILE A 221 4.71 9.51 -7.74
N SER A 222 3.72 9.53 -8.63
CA SER A 222 3.89 9.02 -10.00
C SER A 222 4.75 9.96 -10.84
N LEU A 223 4.66 11.27 -10.63
CA LEU A 223 5.57 12.22 -11.24
C LEU A 223 6.97 12.11 -10.64
N MET A 224 7.06 11.90 -9.32
CA MET A 224 8.32 11.67 -8.62
C MET A 224 9.10 10.52 -9.26
N PHE A 225 8.49 9.33 -9.40
CA PHE A 225 9.18 8.19 -9.99
C PHE A 225 9.50 8.37 -11.49
N ARG A 226 8.68 9.13 -12.23
CA ARG A 226 9.02 9.53 -13.61
C ARG A 226 10.26 10.42 -13.64
N GLN A 227 10.33 11.43 -12.76
CA GLN A 227 11.50 12.29 -12.65
C GLN A 227 12.74 11.54 -12.14
N VAL A 228 12.58 10.59 -11.23
CA VAL A 228 13.66 9.68 -10.81
C VAL A 228 14.18 8.88 -12.01
N ARG A 229 13.28 8.30 -12.83
CA ARG A 229 13.68 7.58 -14.04
C ARG A 229 14.47 8.47 -14.99
N ASP A 230 13.95 9.66 -15.29
CA ASP A 230 14.58 10.59 -16.23
C ASP A 230 15.97 11.05 -15.72
N GLU A 231 16.10 11.27 -14.41
CA GLU A 231 17.38 11.62 -13.78
C GLU A 231 18.38 10.46 -13.80
N VAL A 232 17.95 9.22 -13.55
CA VAL A 232 18.82 8.04 -13.64
C VAL A 232 19.28 7.81 -15.08
N LEU A 233 18.40 7.95 -16.07
CA LEU A 233 18.77 7.90 -17.48
C LEU A 233 19.85 8.94 -17.79
N ARG A 234 19.72 10.16 -17.27
CA ARG A 234 20.70 11.24 -17.44
C ARG A 234 22.04 10.92 -16.76
N LEU A 235 22.02 10.50 -15.50
CA LEU A 235 23.22 10.18 -14.71
C LEU A 235 23.99 8.98 -15.24
N THR A 236 23.30 8.05 -15.90
CA THR A 236 23.89 6.80 -16.39
C THR A 236 24.13 6.77 -17.89
N GLU A 237 23.86 7.88 -18.60
CA GLU A 237 23.95 7.97 -20.06
C GLU A 237 23.08 6.91 -20.75
N ASN A 238 21.85 6.72 -20.25
CA ASN A 238 20.85 5.73 -20.67
C ASN A 238 21.24 4.26 -20.45
N ARG A 239 22.23 3.97 -19.60
CA ARG A 239 22.62 2.58 -19.27
C ARG A 239 21.70 1.93 -18.24
N GLN A 240 21.00 2.72 -17.44
CA GLN A 240 20.06 2.25 -16.43
C GLN A 240 18.74 3.01 -16.57
N GLU A 241 17.64 2.27 -16.54
CA GLU A 241 16.29 2.83 -16.64
C GLU A 241 15.43 2.24 -15.52
N PRO A 242 15.08 3.01 -14.47
CA PRO A 242 14.16 2.57 -13.43
C PRO A 242 12.77 2.26 -13.96
N HIS A 243 12.06 1.35 -13.29
CA HIS A 243 10.71 0.96 -13.68
C HIS A 243 9.80 0.78 -12.46
N THR A 244 8.53 1.18 -12.59
CA THR A 244 7.52 1.04 -11.54
C THR A 244 6.39 0.11 -11.98
N TYR A 245 5.88 -0.69 -11.06
CA TYR A 245 4.78 -1.61 -11.26
C TYR A 245 3.67 -1.38 -10.22
N GLY A 246 2.45 -1.77 -10.57
CA GLY A 246 1.28 -1.64 -9.73
C GLY A 246 0.34 -0.51 -10.15
N SER A 247 -0.81 -0.44 -9.48
CA SER A 247 -1.80 0.61 -9.73
C SER A 247 -1.95 1.49 -8.49
N LEU A 248 -1.90 2.79 -8.72
CA LEU A 248 -2.12 3.80 -7.71
C LEU A 248 -3.61 4.18 -7.68
N SER A 249 -4.17 4.43 -6.49
CA SER A 249 -5.56 4.92 -6.35
C SER A 249 -5.71 6.29 -6.99
N GLY A 250 -6.91 6.67 -7.40
CA GLY A 250 -7.18 8.00 -7.94
C GLY A 250 -7.16 9.12 -6.88
N VAL A 251 -6.53 8.93 -5.72
CA VAL A 251 -6.15 10.01 -4.81
C VAL A 251 -4.65 10.29 -5.02
N PRO A 252 -4.22 11.55 -5.21
CA PRO A 252 -2.81 11.84 -5.40
C PRO A 252 -2.08 11.62 -4.08
N PHE A 253 -0.82 11.20 -4.18
CA PHE A 253 -0.01 10.91 -3.01
C PHE A 253 1.31 11.66 -3.04
N PHE A 254 1.76 12.14 -1.88
CA PHE A 254 2.97 12.94 -1.71
C PHE A 254 3.83 12.38 -0.57
N LEU A 255 5.11 12.14 -0.83
CA LEU A 255 6.05 11.66 0.20
C LEU A 255 6.48 12.78 1.15
N ALA A 256 6.76 13.97 0.62
CA ALA A 256 7.10 15.17 1.39
C ALA A 256 6.00 16.24 1.34
N GLY A 257 5.88 17.06 2.40
CA GLY A 257 5.04 18.27 2.39
C GLY A 257 3.86 18.34 3.38
N GLY A 258 3.82 17.53 4.43
CA GLY A 258 3.04 17.76 5.68
C GLY A 258 1.51 17.87 5.60
N GLY A 259 0.90 17.94 4.41
CA GLY A 259 -0.53 17.98 4.23
C GLY A 259 -1.10 16.57 4.10
N SER A 260 -1.50 15.95 5.20
CA SER A 260 -2.44 14.84 5.11
C SER A 260 -3.78 15.39 4.64
N ALA A 261 -3.94 15.58 3.33
CA ALA A 261 -5.21 15.92 2.72
C ALA A 261 -6.18 14.72 2.74
N THR A 262 -6.28 13.95 3.83
CA THR A 262 -6.73 12.55 3.71
C THR A 262 -7.50 11.96 4.90
N ASP A 263 -8.62 12.58 5.29
CA ASP A 263 -9.63 11.95 6.20
C ASP A 263 -11.10 12.00 5.68
N ALA A 264 -11.50 11.28 4.62
CA ALA A 264 -12.90 10.90 4.25
C ALA A 264 -13.08 10.48 2.76
N PRO A 265 -14.06 9.62 2.41
CA PRO A 265 -14.30 9.11 1.05
C PRO A 265 -14.93 10.14 0.09
N GLY A 266 -14.64 10.01 -1.21
CA GLY A 266 -15.33 10.66 -2.36
C GLY A 266 -15.18 12.19 -2.52
N GLY A 267 -15.14 12.94 -1.41
CA GLY A 267 -14.95 14.39 -1.40
C GLY A 267 -13.48 14.83 -1.41
N LYS A 268 -12.55 13.96 -0.97
CA LYS A 268 -11.13 14.32 -0.77
C LYS A 268 -10.23 14.13 -1.98
N ALA A 269 -10.53 13.19 -2.88
CA ALA A 269 -9.77 13.05 -4.13
C ALA A 269 -9.77 14.39 -4.90
N LYS A 270 -10.95 14.99 -5.05
CA LYS A 270 -11.17 16.29 -5.69
C LYS A 270 -10.31 17.39 -5.06
N LEU A 271 -10.36 17.51 -3.73
CA LEU A 271 -9.57 18.49 -2.97
C LEU A 271 -8.06 18.23 -3.03
N ALA A 272 -7.63 16.97 -3.03
CA ALA A 272 -6.22 16.60 -3.05
C ALA A 272 -5.59 16.86 -4.44
N TRP A 273 -6.29 16.55 -5.53
CA TRP A 273 -5.83 16.88 -6.89
C TRP A 273 -5.81 18.37 -7.18
N SER A 274 -6.76 19.10 -6.61
CA SER A 274 -6.85 20.56 -6.68
C SER A 274 -5.63 21.28 -6.09
N ALA A 275 -4.89 20.63 -5.18
CA ALA A 275 -3.70 21.18 -4.55
C ALA A 275 -2.40 20.98 -5.35
N LEU A 276 -2.45 20.38 -6.56
CA LEU A 276 -1.26 20.17 -7.37
C LEU A 276 -0.62 21.48 -7.84
N ARG A 277 0.71 21.47 -7.94
CA ARG A 277 1.47 22.59 -8.50
C ARG A 277 1.11 22.76 -9.99
N PRO A 278 1.06 24.00 -10.51
CA PRO A 278 0.72 24.25 -11.92
C PRO A 278 1.59 23.48 -12.92
N ASP A 279 2.88 23.34 -12.63
CA ASP A 279 3.83 22.61 -13.48
C ASP A 279 3.56 21.09 -13.46
N ASP A 280 3.18 20.53 -12.31
CA ASP A 280 2.79 19.12 -12.19
C ASP A 280 1.50 18.86 -12.98
N GLU A 281 0.52 19.76 -12.89
CA GLU A 281 -0.73 19.65 -13.66
C GLU A 281 -0.47 19.71 -15.19
N ALA A 282 0.47 20.53 -15.65
CA ALA A 282 0.85 20.56 -17.06
C ALA A 282 1.38 19.19 -17.54
N GLN A 283 2.20 18.53 -16.71
CA GLN A 283 2.67 17.16 -16.99
C GLN A 283 1.51 16.17 -17.01
N PHE A 284 0.58 16.24 -16.05
CA PHE A 284 -0.62 15.41 -16.06
C PHE A 284 -1.47 15.60 -17.32
N ARG A 285 -1.62 16.82 -17.84
CA ARG A 285 -2.34 17.06 -19.10
C ARG A 285 -1.66 16.40 -20.30
N GLN A 286 -0.34 16.44 -20.37
CA GLN A 286 0.41 15.76 -21.43
C GLN A 286 0.20 14.24 -21.36
N LEU A 287 0.39 13.66 -20.17
CA LEU A 287 0.21 12.23 -19.94
C LEU A 287 -1.23 11.76 -20.21
N ALA A 288 -2.22 12.56 -19.80
CA ALA A 288 -3.62 12.30 -20.10
C ALA A 288 -3.92 12.38 -21.61
N ALA A 289 -3.21 13.21 -22.37
CA ALA A 289 -3.33 13.22 -23.84
C ALA A 289 -2.80 11.92 -24.46
N GLU A 290 -1.77 11.32 -23.86
CA GLU A 290 -1.18 10.03 -24.24
C GLU A 290 -2.02 8.83 -23.76
N GLY A 291 -3.04 9.05 -22.93
CA GLY A 291 -3.96 8.01 -22.45
C GLY A 291 -3.61 7.42 -21.08
N ASP A 292 -2.69 8.04 -20.33
CA ASP A 292 -2.39 7.66 -18.95
C ASP A 292 -3.64 7.78 -18.07
N THR A 293 -4.15 6.63 -17.60
CA THR A 293 -5.44 6.54 -16.90
C THR A 293 -5.43 7.22 -15.54
N ARG A 294 -4.29 7.22 -14.84
CA ARG A 294 -4.11 7.96 -13.58
C ARG A 294 -4.24 9.46 -13.81
N SER A 295 -3.61 9.96 -14.87
CA SER A 295 -3.64 11.38 -15.24
C SER A 295 -5.04 11.81 -15.67
N LEU A 296 -5.73 10.97 -16.45
CA LEU A 296 -7.14 11.19 -16.79
C LEU A 296 -8.04 11.28 -15.55
N LEU A 297 -7.88 10.34 -14.60
CA LEU A 297 -8.60 10.36 -13.32
C LEU A 297 -8.29 11.61 -12.50
N GLY A 298 -7.02 11.96 -12.34
CA GLY A 298 -6.61 13.12 -11.56
C GLY A 298 -7.20 14.42 -12.09
N LEU A 299 -7.11 14.62 -13.42
CA LEU A 299 -7.72 15.79 -14.07
C LEU A 299 -9.26 15.78 -13.97
N ALA A 300 -9.90 14.62 -14.08
CA ALA A 300 -11.34 14.51 -13.88
C ALA A 300 -11.75 14.94 -12.47
N PHE A 301 -11.01 14.51 -11.44
CA PHE A 301 -11.27 14.90 -10.06
C PHE A 301 -11.08 16.40 -9.82
N MET A 302 -10.09 17.03 -10.43
CA MET A 302 -9.95 18.49 -10.42
C MET A 302 -11.19 19.17 -10.99
N HIS A 303 -11.65 18.73 -12.17
CA HIS A 303 -12.83 19.27 -12.82
C HIS A 303 -14.15 18.97 -12.09
N LEU A 304 -14.17 17.98 -11.18
CA LEU A 304 -15.33 17.70 -10.33
C LEU A 304 -15.36 18.51 -9.02
N ASN A 305 -14.29 19.25 -8.69
CA ASN A 305 -14.26 20.07 -7.48
C ASN A 305 -15.10 21.35 -7.70
N PRO A 306 -16.25 21.51 -7.03
CA PRO A 306 -17.12 22.67 -7.22
C PRO A 306 -16.52 23.98 -6.65
N ASN A 307 -15.45 23.91 -5.87
CA ASN A 307 -14.84 25.06 -5.19
C ASN A 307 -13.67 25.68 -5.97
N GLU A 308 -13.46 25.28 -7.22
CA GLU A 308 -12.39 25.81 -8.06
C GLU A 308 -12.92 26.47 -9.32
N ASP A 309 -12.17 27.43 -9.85
CA ASP A 309 -12.48 28.12 -11.11
C ASP A 309 -12.52 27.15 -12.31
N ARG A 310 -11.85 25.99 -12.20
CA ARG A 310 -11.79 24.94 -13.22
C ARG A 310 -12.91 23.90 -13.11
N PHE A 311 -13.93 24.13 -12.27
CA PHE A 311 -15.08 23.23 -12.14
C PHE A 311 -15.80 23.05 -13.49
N ASP A 312 -15.71 21.85 -14.06
CA ASP A 312 -16.34 21.48 -15.32
C ASP A 312 -16.75 20.00 -15.28
N PRO A 313 -17.97 19.68 -14.81
CA PRO A 313 -18.40 18.31 -14.71
C PRO A 313 -18.56 17.61 -16.08
N VAL A 314 -18.73 18.37 -17.17
CA VAL A 314 -18.84 17.81 -18.52
C VAL A 314 -17.48 17.32 -18.98
N GLU A 315 -16.44 18.15 -18.81
CA GLU A 315 -15.06 17.75 -19.11
C GLU A 315 -14.60 16.60 -18.21
N ALA A 316 -14.97 16.62 -16.93
CA ALA A 316 -14.70 15.50 -16.04
C ALA A 316 -15.31 14.18 -16.55
N ALA A 317 -16.58 14.19 -16.95
CA ALA A 317 -17.23 12.99 -17.48
C ALA A 317 -16.54 12.48 -18.75
N ARG A 318 -16.07 13.38 -19.63
CA ARG A 318 -15.29 13.02 -20.83
C ARG A 318 -13.96 12.35 -20.47
N LEU A 319 -13.25 12.87 -19.47
CA LEU A 319 -11.98 12.30 -19.00
C LEU A 319 -12.21 10.94 -18.32
N LEU A 320 -13.26 10.81 -17.50
CA LEU A 320 -13.68 9.56 -16.88
C LEU A 320 -14.07 8.51 -17.93
N GLU A 321 -14.80 8.88 -18.97
CA GLU A 321 -15.15 7.97 -20.06
C GLU A 321 -13.92 7.44 -20.79
N ARG A 322 -12.92 8.29 -21.05
CA ARG A 322 -11.64 7.85 -21.63
C ARG A 322 -10.92 6.86 -20.71
N ALA A 323 -10.84 7.15 -19.41
CA ALA A 323 -10.18 6.27 -18.44
C ALA A 323 -10.94 4.95 -18.22
N ALA A 324 -12.27 4.99 -18.21
CA ALA A 324 -13.14 3.82 -18.08
C ALA A 324 -13.03 2.89 -19.30
N ASN A 325 -12.98 3.46 -20.50
CA ASN A 325 -12.75 2.72 -21.74
C ASN A 325 -11.34 2.10 -21.81
N ALA A 326 -10.37 2.70 -21.13
CA ALA A 326 -9.02 2.14 -20.94
C ALA A 326 -8.96 1.09 -19.80
N GLY A 327 -10.10 0.72 -19.20
CA GLY A 327 -10.20 -0.35 -18.22
C GLY A 327 -10.07 0.07 -16.75
N SER A 328 -9.99 1.37 -16.44
CA SER A 328 -9.89 1.80 -15.04
C SER A 328 -11.19 1.54 -14.27
N ALA A 329 -11.15 0.62 -13.30
CA ALA A 329 -12.28 0.32 -12.42
C ALA A 329 -12.76 1.56 -11.66
N GLU A 330 -11.83 2.38 -11.16
CA GLU A 330 -12.17 3.64 -10.48
C GLU A 330 -12.91 4.61 -11.40
N ALA A 331 -12.45 4.73 -12.64
CA ALA A 331 -13.10 5.61 -13.62
C ALA A 331 -14.50 5.11 -13.97
N GLN A 332 -14.70 3.79 -14.05
CA GLN A 332 -16.02 3.20 -14.25
C GLN A 332 -16.96 3.56 -13.09
N TYR A 333 -16.50 3.42 -11.84
CA TYR A 333 -17.27 3.81 -10.66
C TYR A 333 -17.62 5.31 -10.64
N GLU A 334 -16.64 6.19 -10.84
CA GLU A 334 -16.86 7.63 -10.82
C GLU A 334 -17.76 8.11 -11.96
N LEU A 335 -17.64 7.48 -13.14
CA LEU A 335 -18.54 7.72 -14.27
C LEU A 335 -19.96 7.21 -13.97
N ALA A 336 -20.10 6.08 -13.27
CA ALA A 336 -21.40 5.58 -12.82
C ALA A 336 -22.11 6.61 -11.94
N ILE A 337 -21.39 7.22 -10.99
CA ILE A 337 -21.91 8.31 -10.14
C ILE A 337 -22.34 9.51 -10.99
N GLN A 338 -21.60 9.87 -12.04
CA GLN A 338 -22.00 10.99 -12.92
C GLN A 338 -23.32 10.69 -13.65
N TYR A 339 -23.50 9.46 -14.16
CA TYR A 339 -24.75 9.02 -14.78
C TYR A 339 -25.90 8.83 -13.77
N GLU A 340 -25.63 8.43 -12.54
CA GLU A 340 -26.64 8.34 -11.49
C GLU A 340 -27.16 9.73 -11.10
N THR A 341 -26.25 10.67 -10.89
CA THR A 341 -26.57 12.02 -10.40
C THR A 341 -26.97 12.99 -11.52
N GLY A 342 -26.70 12.66 -12.79
CA GLY A 342 -26.90 13.55 -13.92
C GLY A 342 -25.93 14.74 -13.92
N ARG A 343 -24.75 14.60 -13.32
CA ARG A 343 -23.73 15.65 -13.23
C ARG A 343 -22.77 15.53 -14.41
N GLY A 344 -22.75 16.53 -15.28
CA GLY A 344 -21.87 16.54 -16.47
C GLY A 344 -22.34 15.66 -17.63
N VAL A 345 -23.26 14.74 -17.38
CA VAL A 345 -23.96 13.88 -18.36
C VAL A 345 -25.45 13.83 -18.03
N ALA A 346 -26.28 13.48 -19.02
CA ALA A 346 -27.69 13.21 -18.75
C ALA A 346 -27.82 11.98 -17.84
N ALA A 347 -28.72 12.04 -16.85
CA ALA A 347 -28.92 10.93 -15.93
C ALA A 347 -29.39 9.67 -16.68
N ASP A 348 -28.73 8.54 -16.42
CA ASP A 348 -29.05 7.25 -17.01
C ASP A 348 -28.73 6.13 -16.00
N GLN A 349 -29.77 5.65 -15.33
CA GLN A 349 -29.63 4.60 -14.31
C GLN A 349 -29.19 3.26 -14.89
N VAL A 350 -29.54 2.95 -16.15
CA VAL A 350 -29.16 1.70 -16.80
C VAL A 350 -27.66 1.73 -17.07
N ARG A 351 -27.16 2.84 -17.60
CA ARG A 351 -25.73 3.03 -17.85
C ARG A 351 -24.93 3.08 -16.55
N ALA A 352 -25.41 3.78 -15.53
CA ALA A 352 -24.78 3.81 -14.22
C ALA A 352 -24.65 2.40 -13.63
N LEU A 353 -25.74 1.61 -13.63
CA LEU A 353 -25.72 0.25 -13.09
C LEU A 353 -24.76 -0.68 -13.87
N GLU A 354 -24.64 -0.53 -15.19
CA GLU A 354 -23.67 -1.26 -16.00
C GLU A 354 -22.23 -0.95 -15.55
N LEU A 355 -21.90 0.33 -15.40
CA LEU A 355 -20.58 0.78 -14.97
C LEU A 355 -20.24 0.33 -13.54
N TYR A 356 -21.21 0.40 -12.60
CA TYR A 356 -21.06 -0.18 -11.27
C TYR A 356 -20.71 -1.66 -11.32
N ARG A 357 -21.38 -2.44 -12.18
CA ARG A 357 -21.09 -3.88 -12.35
C ARG A 357 -19.71 -4.13 -12.95
N GLN A 358 -19.29 -3.34 -13.94
CA GLN A 358 -17.95 -3.44 -14.53
C GLN A 358 -16.87 -3.16 -13.49
N SER A 359 -17.04 -2.10 -12.70
CA SER A 359 -16.12 -1.75 -11.63
C SER A 359 -16.06 -2.83 -10.54
N ALA A 360 -17.21 -3.38 -10.14
CA ALA A 360 -17.30 -4.44 -9.14
C ALA A 360 -16.76 -5.80 -9.63
N ALA A 361 -16.78 -6.05 -10.95
CA ALA A 361 -16.15 -7.23 -11.55
C ALA A 361 -14.62 -7.19 -11.46
N GLN A 362 -14.05 -6.01 -11.28
CA GLN A 362 -12.62 -5.77 -11.08
C GLN A 362 -12.24 -5.59 -9.60
N ASP A 363 -13.06 -6.15 -8.69
CA ASP A 363 -12.85 -6.08 -7.24
C ASP A 363 -12.77 -4.64 -6.67
N PHE A 364 -13.44 -3.65 -7.29
CA PHE A 364 -13.47 -2.31 -6.70
C PHE A 364 -14.44 -2.26 -5.51
N PRO A 365 -13.96 -2.04 -4.27
CA PRO A 365 -14.77 -2.27 -3.08
C PRO A 365 -15.96 -1.32 -2.93
N ASP A 366 -15.80 -0.05 -3.31
CA ASP A 366 -16.89 0.95 -3.27
C ASP A 366 -18.05 0.54 -4.20
N ALA A 367 -17.73 0.10 -5.42
CA ALA A 367 -18.75 -0.40 -6.36
C ALA A 367 -19.46 -1.66 -5.85
N ILE A 368 -18.72 -2.58 -5.21
CA ILE A 368 -19.29 -3.80 -4.64
C ILE A 368 -20.23 -3.45 -3.48
N ASN A 369 -19.81 -2.54 -2.60
CA ASN A 369 -20.61 -2.07 -1.48
C ASN A 369 -21.91 -1.40 -1.97
N ASP A 370 -21.83 -0.50 -2.95
CA ASP A 370 -22.98 0.22 -3.48
C ASP A 370 -23.97 -0.73 -4.19
N LEU A 371 -23.47 -1.72 -4.95
CA LEU A 371 -24.32 -2.79 -5.50
C LEU A 371 -25.02 -3.61 -4.40
N GLY A 372 -24.34 -3.83 -3.26
CA GLY A 372 -24.92 -4.46 -2.07
C GLY A 372 -26.11 -3.65 -1.54
N PHE A 373 -25.94 -2.33 -1.40
CA PHE A 373 -27.03 -1.42 -1.02
C PHE A 373 -28.19 -1.42 -2.02
N PHE A 374 -27.90 -1.39 -3.31
CA PHE A 374 -28.95 -1.42 -4.34
C PHE A 374 -29.77 -2.70 -4.30
N HIS A 375 -29.13 -3.85 -4.08
CA HIS A 375 -29.82 -5.12 -3.88
C HIS A 375 -30.55 -5.19 -2.55
N TYR A 376 -30.02 -4.59 -1.48
CA TYR A 376 -30.70 -4.62 -0.18
C TYR A 376 -32.03 -3.86 -0.24
N HIS A 377 -32.02 -2.66 -0.83
CA HIS A 377 -33.18 -1.78 -0.88
C HIS A 377 -34.06 -1.91 -2.14
N GLY A 378 -33.60 -2.64 -3.16
CA GLY A 378 -34.31 -2.73 -4.44
C GLY A 378 -34.30 -1.41 -5.22
N MET A 379 -33.12 -0.81 -5.39
CA MET A 379 -32.93 0.46 -6.12
C MET A 379 -32.35 0.24 -7.53
N MET A 380 -32.24 1.30 -8.33
CA MET A 380 -31.60 1.26 -9.66
C MET A 380 -32.22 0.23 -10.62
N GLY A 381 -33.51 -0.04 -10.48
CA GLY A 381 -34.23 -1.06 -11.27
C GLY A 381 -33.94 -2.50 -10.87
N LEU A 382 -33.26 -2.73 -9.73
CA LEU A 382 -33.02 -4.06 -9.17
C LEU A 382 -34.12 -4.47 -8.19
N PRO A 383 -34.51 -5.75 -8.14
CA PRO A 383 -35.34 -6.25 -7.05
C PRO A 383 -34.53 -6.32 -5.75
N SER A 384 -35.24 -6.19 -4.62
CA SER A 384 -34.65 -6.45 -3.31
C SER A 384 -34.26 -7.93 -3.20
N ASP A 385 -33.01 -8.17 -2.82
CA ASP A 385 -32.41 -9.49 -2.64
C ASP A 385 -31.40 -9.44 -1.49
N SER A 386 -31.86 -9.77 -0.28
CA SER A 386 -31.04 -9.75 0.92
C SER A 386 -29.88 -10.75 0.86
N ALA A 387 -30.08 -11.94 0.29
CA ALA A 387 -29.01 -12.95 0.22
C ALA A 387 -27.86 -12.45 -0.66
N LYS A 388 -28.18 -11.85 -1.80
CA LYS A 388 -27.18 -11.25 -2.69
C LYS A 388 -26.51 -10.02 -2.10
N ALA A 389 -27.27 -9.16 -1.41
CA ALA A 389 -26.70 -8.00 -0.72
C ALA A 389 -25.69 -8.41 0.35
N LEU A 390 -26.02 -9.42 1.17
CA LEU A 390 -25.12 -9.94 2.21
C LEU A 390 -23.82 -10.50 1.62
N ALA A 391 -23.88 -11.24 0.50
CA ALA A 391 -22.69 -11.74 -0.18
C ALA A 391 -21.81 -10.61 -0.76
N LEU A 392 -22.43 -9.52 -1.24
CA LEU A 392 -21.69 -8.34 -1.72
C LEU A 392 -21.04 -7.59 -0.57
N PHE A 393 -21.73 -7.40 0.57
CA PHE A 393 -21.15 -6.79 1.74
C PHE A 393 -19.99 -7.61 2.33
N GLU A 394 -20.11 -8.94 2.35
CA GLU A 394 -19.01 -9.84 2.75
C GLU A 394 -17.80 -9.63 1.83
N ARG A 395 -17.98 -9.66 0.51
CA ARG A 395 -16.90 -9.45 -0.46
C ARG A 395 -16.24 -8.07 -0.32
N ALA A 396 -17.03 -7.01 -0.13
CA ALA A 396 -16.49 -5.67 0.10
C ALA A 396 -15.72 -5.59 1.44
N ALA A 397 -16.22 -6.25 2.49
CA ALA A 397 -15.54 -6.34 3.78
C ALA A 397 -14.21 -7.11 3.67
N ASP A 398 -14.17 -8.22 2.94
CA ASP A 398 -12.96 -9.01 2.70
C ASP A 398 -11.93 -8.23 1.87
N LEU A 399 -12.39 -7.35 0.98
CA LEU A 399 -11.56 -6.37 0.26
C LEU A 399 -11.26 -5.10 1.08
N ARG A 400 -11.51 -5.14 2.39
CA ARG A 400 -11.16 -4.10 3.36
C ARG A 400 -11.88 -2.77 3.18
N HIS A 401 -13.07 -2.76 2.59
CA HIS A 401 -13.93 -1.57 2.59
C HIS A 401 -14.36 -1.23 4.02
N PRO A 402 -13.97 -0.07 4.59
CA PRO A 402 -14.10 0.20 6.02
C PRO A 402 -15.55 0.12 6.54
N GLN A 403 -16.51 0.62 5.78
CA GLN A 403 -17.93 0.62 6.13
C GLN A 403 -18.55 -0.77 5.97
N ALA A 404 -18.10 -1.54 4.97
CA ALA A 404 -18.62 -2.89 4.75
C ALA A 404 -18.18 -3.83 5.87
N MET A 405 -16.94 -3.70 6.36
CA MET A 405 -16.44 -4.46 7.52
C MET A 405 -17.33 -4.26 8.75
N TYR A 406 -17.70 -3.01 9.06
CA TYR A 406 -18.60 -2.71 10.17
C TYR A 406 -20.00 -3.28 9.95
N ASN A 407 -20.59 -3.01 8.78
CA ASN A 407 -21.94 -3.46 8.46
C ASN A 407 -22.03 -4.99 8.53
N PHE A 408 -21.04 -5.68 7.97
CA PHE A 408 -20.99 -7.14 7.99
C PHE A 408 -20.79 -7.68 9.41
N ALA A 409 -19.95 -7.04 10.24
CA ALA A 409 -19.82 -7.39 11.65
C ALA A 409 -21.13 -7.25 12.43
N ALA A 410 -21.90 -6.17 12.19
CA ALA A 410 -23.19 -5.96 12.82
C ALA A 410 -24.22 -7.03 12.39
N LEU A 411 -24.23 -7.41 11.11
CA LEU A 411 -25.09 -8.49 10.60
C LEU A 411 -24.75 -9.86 11.21
N ILE A 412 -23.46 -10.14 11.43
CA ILE A 412 -23.01 -11.33 12.15
C ILE A 412 -23.46 -11.26 13.62
N ASP A 413 -23.27 -10.12 14.29
CA ASP A 413 -23.71 -9.93 15.67
C ASP A 413 -25.22 -10.16 15.82
N ASP A 414 -26.02 -9.66 14.89
CA ASP A 414 -27.47 -9.85 14.84
C ASP A 414 -27.89 -11.31 14.58
N GLY A 415 -26.99 -12.16 14.09
CA GLY A 415 -27.25 -13.56 13.77
C GLY A 415 -27.88 -13.77 12.38
N LEU A 416 -27.71 -12.79 11.49
CA LEU A 416 -28.27 -12.81 10.13
C LEU A 416 -27.35 -13.53 9.13
N ILE A 417 -26.11 -13.83 9.51
CA ILE A 417 -25.14 -14.56 8.67
C ILE A 417 -25.00 -16.00 9.18
N PRO A 418 -25.57 -17.00 8.48
CA PRO A 418 -25.45 -18.40 8.87
C PRO A 418 -23.97 -18.84 8.91
N GLY A 419 -23.58 -19.52 9.99
CA GLY A 419 -22.24 -20.09 10.14
C GLY A 419 -21.17 -19.13 10.67
N LYS A 420 -21.50 -17.84 10.88
CA LYS A 420 -20.61 -16.88 11.56
C LYS A 420 -21.17 -16.51 12.93
N GLY A 421 -20.30 -16.14 13.86
CA GLY A 421 -20.66 -15.79 15.22
C GLY A 421 -19.81 -14.66 15.80
N PRO A 422 -19.83 -14.50 17.14
CA PRO A 422 -19.19 -13.38 17.83
C PRO A 422 -17.70 -13.19 17.51
N LYS A 423 -16.98 -14.30 17.25
CA LYS A 423 -15.56 -14.26 16.92
C LYS A 423 -15.31 -13.63 15.55
N GLU A 424 -16.07 -14.04 14.54
CA GLU A 424 -15.95 -13.47 13.20
C GLU A 424 -16.37 -11.99 13.20
N ALA A 425 -17.45 -11.63 13.92
CA ALA A 425 -17.83 -10.23 14.09
C ALA A 425 -16.71 -9.39 14.72
N ALA A 426 -16.09 -9.90 15.79
CA ALA A 426 -14.97 -9.23 16.46
C ALA A 426 -13.76 -9.04 15.54
N GLN A 427 -13.46 -10.01 14.66
CA GLN A 427 -12.37 -9.90 13.69
C GLN A 427 -12.62 -8.76 12.69
N TYR A 428 -13.83 -8.67 12.12
CA TYR A 428 -14.16 -7.57 11.22
C TYR A 428 -14.17 -6.21 11.93
N LEU A 429 -14.64 -6.14 13.19
CA LEU A 429 -14.56 -4.92 14.01
C LEU A 429 -13.11 -4.50 14.29
N TYR A 430 -12.26 -5.45 14.65
CA TYR A 430 -10.83 -5.21 14.83
C TYR A 430 -10.18 -4.70 13.54
N GLN A 431 -10.43 -5.36 12.42
CA GLN A 431 -9.91 -4.93 11.11
C GLN A 431 -10.43 -3.55 10.71
N ALA A 432 -11.70 -3.24 10.98
CA ALA A 432 -12.27 -1.92 10.75
C ALA A 432 -11.54 -0.82 11.55
N LEU A 433 -11.14 -1.10 12.79
CA LEU A 433 -10.26 -0.21 13.55
C LEU A 433 -8.88 -0.09 12.91
N ARG A 434 -8.26 -1.21 12.50
CA ARG A 434 -6.94 -1.19 11.85
C ARG A 434 -6.95 -0.34 10.58
N VAL A 435 -7.96 -0.45 9.73
CA VAL A 435 -8.09 0.40 8.52
C VAL A 435 -8.44 1.86 8.80
N GLY A 436 -8.62 2.25 10.06
CA GLY A 436 -8.85 3.64 10.47
C GLY A 436 -10.30 4.09 10.37
N ASN A 437 -11.28 3.17 10.50
CA ASN A 437 -12.69 3.56 10.51
C ASN A 437 -13.03 4.30 11.82
N GLN A 438 -13.09 5.64 11.73
CA GLN A 438 -13.35 6.51 12.88
C GLN A 438 -14.75 6.33 13.45
N ASP A 439 -15.74 6.05 12.61
CA ASP A 439 -17.12 5.80 13.05
C ASP A 439 -17.19 4.53 13.91
N VAL A 440 -16.46 3.47 13.51
CA VAL A 440 -16.35 2.24 14.30
C VAL A 440 -15.67 2.50 15.63
N LEU A 441 -14.55 3.24 15.65
CA LEU A 441 -13.90 3.61 16.91
C LEU A 441 -14.89 4.36 17.81
N LYS A 442 -15.60 5.35 17.27
CA LYS A 442 -16.59 6.14 18.00
C LYS A 442 -17.69 5.26 18.57
N ILE A 443 -18.33 4.42 17.76
CA ILE A 443 -19.40 3.50 18.18
C ILE A 443 -18.90 2.55 19.28
N LEU A 444 -17.72 1.95 19.12
CA LEU A 444 -17.17 1.03 20.11
C LEU A 444 -16.79 1.73 21.41
N THR A 445 -16.42 3.01 21.38
CA THR A 445 -16.06 3.77 22.60
C THR A 445 -17.25 4.43 23.29
N GLU A 446 -18.23 4.93 22.55
CA GLU A 446 -19.35 5.73 23.05
C GLU A 446 -20.62 4.89 23.23
N HIS A 447 -20.83 3.89 22.36
CA HIS A 447 -22.05 3.08 22.29
C HIS A 447 -21.78 1.57 22.18
N PRO A 448 -20.88 0.98 23.00
CA PRO A 448 -20.56 -0.45 22.93
C PRO A 448 -21.76 -1.37 23.18
N GLU A 449 -22.79 -0.89 23.88
CA GLU A 449 -24.04 -1.60 24.14
C GLU A 449 -24.85 -1.96 22.89
N THR A 450 -24.54 -1.32 21.75
CA THR A 450 -25.11 -1.67 20.44
C THR A 450 -24.72 -3.09 20.01
N LEU A 451 -23.61 -3.62 20.54
CA LEU A 451 -23.15 -4.98 20.28
C LEU A 451 -23.56 -5.93 21.41
N LYS A 452 -23.93 -7.16 21.05
CA LYS A 452 -24.26 -8.20 22.02
C LYS A 452 -23.05 -8.49 22.93
N PRO A 453 -23.28 -8.86 24.21
CA PRO A 453 -22.20 -9.13 25.15
C PRO A 453 -21.18 -10.18 24.68
N ALA A 454 -21.61 -11.16 23.87
CA ALA A 454 -20.72 -12.18 23.34
C ALA A 454 -19.69 -11.59 22.36
N THR A 455 -20.10 -10.68 21.48
CA THR A 455 -19.22 -10.03 20.49
C THR A 455 -18.28 -9.05 21.17
N ARG A 456 -18.73 -8.34 22.20
CA ARG A 456 -17.86 -7.51 23.04
C ARG A 456 -16.75 -8.33 23.70
N ARG A 457 -17.06 -9.50 24.26
CA ARG A 457 -16.04 -10.41 24.83
C ARG A 457 -15.07 -10.91 23.77
N ALA A 458 -15.59 -11.32 22.61
CA ALA A 458 -14.75 -11.75 21.50
C ALA A 458 -13.81 -10.63 21.01
N LEU A 459 -14.26 -9.37 21.03
CA LEU A 459 -13.39 -8.25 20.70
C LEU A 459 -12.31 -7.99 21.75
N GLN A 460 -12.62 -8.14 23.05
CA GLN A 460 -11.60 -8.12 24.11
C GLN A 460 -10.57 -9.25 23.94
N GLU A 461 -11.00 -10.44 23.53
CA GLU A 461 -10.11 -11.57 23.19
C GLU A 461 -9.18 -11.23 22.02
N GLU A 462 -9.72 -10.64 20.95
CA GLU A 462 -8.93 -10.24 19.78
C GLU A 462 -7.91 -9.13 20.16
N LEU A 463 -8.32 -8.12 20.93
CA LEU A 463 -7.40 -7.09 21.43
C LEU A 463 -6.30 -7.68 22.31
N LYS A 464 -6.62 -8.68 23.14
CA LYS A 464 -5.65 -9.36 24.00
C LYS A 464 -4.69 -10.23 23.21
N ARG A 465 -5.15 -10.88 22.15
CA ARG A 465 -4.33 -11.68 21.23
C ARG A 465 -3.20 -10.87 20.59
N PHE A 466 -3.43 -9.58 20.34
CA PHE A 466 -2.44 -8.65 19.78
C PHE A 466 -1.76 -7.78 20.85
N ASP A 467 -1.82 -8.17 22.13
CA ASP A 467 -1.23 -7.45 23.27
C ASP A 467 -1.69 -5.99 23.45
N LEU A 468 -2.83 -5.63 22.84
CA LEU A 468 -3.42 -4.30 22.95
C LEU A 468 -4.27 -4.13 24.22
N TYR A 469 -4.67 -5.23 24.85
CA TYR A 469 -5.51 -5.26 26.04
C TYR A 469 -5.08 -6.35 27.03
N GLN A 470 -4.93 -6.00 28.31
CA GLN A 470 -4.47 -6.92 29.35
C GLN A 470 -5.52 -7.17 30.47
N GLY A 471 -6.73 -6.62 30.32
CA GLY A 471 -7.78 -6.75 31.32
C GLY A 471 -8.58 -8.07 31.24
N THR A 472 -9.72 -8.09 31.92
CA THR A 472 -10.67 -9.20 31.98
C THR A 472 -11.54 -9.26 30.74
N ILE A 473 -11.91 -10.48 30.32
CA ILE A 473 -12.85 -10.70 29.21
C ILE A 473 -14.25 -10.82 29.82
N ASP A 474 -14.91 -9.70 30.03
CA ASP A 474 -16.24 -9.58 30.66
C ASP A 474 -17.30 -9.01 29.71
N GLY A 475 -16.86 -8.40 28.62
CA GLY A 475 -17.67 -7.67 27.66
C GLY A 475 -17.87 -6.21 28.05
N ASP A 476 -17.34 -5.76 29.19
CA ASP A 476 -17.45 -4.37 29.64
C ASP A 476 -16.33 -3.51 29.03
N PHE A 477 -16.72 -2.43 28.34
CA PHE A 477 -15.80 -1.59 27.59
C PHE A 477 -15.31 -0.41 28.45
N GLY A 478 -14.79 -0.76 29.63
CA GLY A 478 -14.19 0.20 30.55
C GLY A 478 -12.88 0.81 30.03
N PRO A 479 -12.19 1.63 30.84
CA PRO A 479 -11.02 2.41 30.40
C PRO A 479 -9.88 1.57 29.79
N GLY A 480 -9.70 0.33 30.26
CA GLY A 480 -8.71 -0.59 29.69
C GLY A 480 -9.05 -1.01 28.27
N THR A 481 -10.31 -1.39 28.01
CA THR A 481 -10.78 -1.79 26.68
C THR A 481 -10.76 -0.60 25.74
N GLN A 482 -11.20 0.58 26.19
CA GLN A 482 -11.14 1.83 25.41
C GLN A 482 -9.71 2.17 24.95
N ARG A 483 -8.71 2.03 25.84
CA ARG A 483 -7.30 2.18 25.43
C ARG A 483 -6.89 1.13 24.41
N GLY A 484 -7.32 -0.12 24.57
CA GLY A 484 -7.06 -1.19 23.59
C GLY A 484 -7.66 -0.88 22.21
N LEU A 485 -8.90 -0.39 22.16
CA LEU A 485 -9.56 0.03 20.93
C LEU A 485 -8.84 1.20 20.24
N ARG A 486 -8.41 2.20 21.01
CA ARG A 486 -7.61 3.33 20.50
C ARG A 486 -6.27 2.87 19.93
N ARG A 487 -5.57 1.97 20.62
CA ARG A 487 -4.32 1.36 20.13
C ARG A 487 -4.53 0.49 18.90
N ALA A 488 -5.63 -0.26 18.84
CA ALA A 488 -6.02 -0.98 17.63
C ALA A 488 -6.25 -0.01 16.47
N TYR A 489 -6.88 1.14 16.71
CA TYR A 489 -6.97 2.21 15.73
C TYR A 489 -5.62 2.89 15.41
N GLY A 490 -4.57 2.69 16.20
CA GLY A 490 -3.28 3.34 16.00
C GLY A 490 -3.17 4.73 16.64
N LEU A 491 -4.06 5.08 17.56
CA LEU A 491 -3.84 6.23 18.45
C LEU A 491 -2.98 5.79 19.63
N GLU A 492 -1.92 6.53 19.90
CA GLU A 492 -1.24 6.42 21.19
C GLU A 492 -2.13 6.96 22.32
N SER A 493 -1.96 6.35 23.50
CA SER A 493 -2.84 6.50 24.66
C SER A 493 -2.72 7.85 25.36
#